data_AF-A0AAX1CL05-F1
#
_entry.id   AF-A0AAX1CL05-F1
#
_cell.length_a   1.000
_cell.length_b   1.000
_cell.length_c   1.000
_cell.angle_alpha   90.00
_cell.angle_beta   90.00
_cell.angle_gamma   90.00
#
_symmetry.space_group_name_H-M   'P 1'
#
loop_
_entity.id
_entity.type
_entity.pdbx_description
1 polymer ?
#
loop_
_entity_poly.entity_id
_entity_poly.type
_entity_poly.pdbx_seq_one_letter_code
_entity_poly.pdbx_strand_id
1 'polypeptide(L)'
;MPSQLPLDMLINLAKESTDEAARLLGRLSTERTNAERQLGMLQDYRQDYLERLQQAMTTGMSASDCHNYQRFIGTLDDAIGQQQNVLRQADENLAKGRLYWQQEKRKLNSYDALAQRELRAQAVVESRREQRANDEYS
;
A
#
# COMPACT_ATOMS: atom_id res chain seq x y z
N MET A 1 -10.63 29.45 -27.51
CA MET A 1 -9.76 28.88 -26.46
C MET A 1 -9.89 27.35 -26.48
N PRO A 2 -9.05 26.58 -27.19
CA PRO A 2 -9.22 25.13 -27.29
C PRO A 2 -8.25 24.26 -26.44
N SER A 3 -7.38 24.83 -25.58
CA SER A 3 -6.32 24.06 -24.89
C SER A 3 -6.48 23.83 -23.38
N GLN A 4 -7.50 24.40 -22.72
CA GLN A 4 -7.71 24.25 -21.26
C GLN A 4 -8.51 22.98 -20.89
N LEU A 5 -9.59 22.70 -21.61
CA LEU A 5 -10.46 21.53 -21.38
C LEU A 5 -9.71 20.18 -21.41
N PRO A 6 -8.72 19.95 -22.31
CA PRO A 6 -7.96 18.70 -22.30
C PRO A 6 -7.08 18.53 -21.06
N LEU A 7 -6.51 19.63 -20.53
CA LEU A 7 -5.61 19.56 -19.37
C LEU A 7 -6.37 19.34 -18.07
N ASP A 8 -7.52 20.00 -17.89
CA ASP A 8 -8.39 19.80 -16.73
C ASP A 8 -8.89 18.35 -16.66
N MET A 9 -9.25 17.76 -17.81
CA MET A 9 -9.62 16.35 -17.90
C MET A 9 -8.47 15.42 -17.49
N LEU A 10 -7.24 15.69 -17.95
CA LEU A 10 -6.05 14.91 -17.58
C LEU A 10 -5.73 15.01 -16.08
N ILE A 11 -5.91 16.19 -15.48
CA ILE A 11 -5.75 16.38 -14.03
C ILE A 11 -6.79 15.55 -13.27
N ASN A 12 -8.06 15.62 -13.67
CA ASN A 12 -9.12 14.85 -13.01
C ASN A 12 -8.86 13.35 -13.10
N LEU A 13 -8.48 12.84 -14.27
CA LEU A 13 -8.12 11.44 -14.44
C LEU A 13 -6.92 11.05 -13.56
N ALA A 14 -5.89 11.88 -13.49
CA ALA A 14 -4.72 11.62 -12.64
C ALA A 14 -5.06 11.68 -11.13
N LYS A 15 -6.00 12.53 -10.71
CA LYS A 15 -6.54 12.54 -9.34
C LYS A 15 -7.25 11.23 -9.03
N GLU A 16 -8.16 10.80 -9.89
CA GLU A 16 -8.88 9.53 -9.74
C GLU A 16 -7.91 8.35 -9.65
N SER A 17 -6.94 8.25 -10.56
CA SER A 17 -5.91 7.20 -10.52
C SER A 17 -5.06 7.23 -9.24
N THR A 18 -4.72 8.43 -8.74
CA THR A 18 -3.98 8.58 -7.48
C THR A 18 -4.81 8.10 -6.28
N ASP A 19 -6.10 8.43 -6.25
CA ASP A 19 -7.03 8.02 -5.19
C ASP A 19 -7.28 6.51 -5.21
N GLU A 20 -7.42 5.91 -6.38
CA GLU A 20 -7.50 4.46 -6.55
C GLU A 20 -6.23 3.76 -6.08
N ALA A 21 -5.05 4.28 -6.44
CA ALA A 21 -3.78 3.76 -5.96
C ALA A 21 -3.65 3.86 -4.43
N ALA A 22 -4.15 4.94 -3.82
CA ALA A 22 -4.18 5.11 -2.37
C ALA A 22 -5.11 4.10 -1.68
N ARG A 23 -6.31 3.84 -2.24
CA ARG A 23 -7.23 2.81 -1.75
C ARG A 23 -6.62 1.42 -1.84
N LEU A 24 -5.97 1.10 -2.96
CA LEU A 24 -5.24 -0.16 -3.13
C LEU A 24 -4.14 -0.31 -2.08
N LEU A 25 -3.34 0.73 -1.86
CA LEU A 25 -2.28 0.72 -0.85
C LEU A 25 -2.84 0.47 0.56
N GLY A 26 -4.00 1.06 0.89
CA GLY A 26 -4.70 0.80 2.16
C GLY A 26 -5.14 -0.66 2.33
N ARG A 27 -5.64 -1.29 1.25
CA ARG A 27 -5.99 -2.73 1.26
C ARG A 27 -4.76 -3.60 1.46
N LEU A 28 -3.69 -3.36 0.70
CA LEU A 28 -2.42 -4.09 0.83
C LEU A 28 -1.81 -3.96 2.23
N SER A 29 -1.91 -2.78 2.83
CA SER A 29 -1.45 -2.57 4.20
C SER A 29 -2.25 -3.38 5.21
N THR A 30 -3.57 -3.46 5.03
CA THR A 30 -4.45 -4.28 5.88
C THR A 30 -4.15 -5.77 5.72
N GLU A 31 -3.96 -6.24 4.49
CA GLU A 31 -3.59 -7.63 4.19
C GLU A 31 -2.27 -8.03 4.88
N ARG A 32 -1.24 -7.17 4.77
CA ARG A 32 0.05 -7.38 5.42
C ARG A 32 -0.08 -7.44 6.95
N THR A 33 -0.82 -6.52 7.56
CA THR A 33 -1.07 -6.51 9.02
C THR A 33 -1.82 -7.77 9.46
N ASN A 34 -2.81 -8.23 8.69
CA ASN A 34 -3.52 -9.46 9.01
C ASN A 34 -2.61 -10.69 8.90
N ALA A 35 -1.77 -10.74 7.87
CA ALA A 35 -0.80 -11.83 7.71
C ALA A 35 0.21 -11.89 8.86
N GLU A 36 0.69 -10.74 9.33
CA GLU A 36 1.59 -10.65 10.49
C GLU A 36 0.89 -11.08 11.78
N ARG A 37 -0.35 -10.61 12.01
CA ARG A 37 -1.13 -11.04 13.18
C ARG A 37 -1.33 -12.55 13.20
N GLN A 38 -1.70 -13.14 12.07
CA GLN A 38 -1.88 -14.60 11.96
C GLN A 38 -0.58 -15.36 12.24
N LEU A 39 0.56 -14.85 11.76
CA LEU A 39 1.86 -15.44 12.05
C LEU A 39 2.17 -15.40 13.55
N GLY A 40 1.93 -14.26 14.21
CA GLY A 40 2.11 -14.12 15.66
C GLY A 40 1.26 -15.13 16.44
N MET A 41 -0.03 -15.25 16.10
CA MET A 41 -0.91 -16.24 16.77
C MET A 41 -0.40 -17.68 16.61
N LEU A 42 0.13 -18.06 15.45
CA LEU A 42 0.69 -19.39 15.23
C LEU A 42 1.96 -19.62 16.08
N GLN A 43 2.80 -18.60 16.20
CA GLN A 43 4.02 -18.64 17.01
C GLN A 43 3.70 -18.74 18.50
N ASP A 44 2.76 -17.93 18.98
CA ASP A 44 2.29 -17.98 20.37
C ASP A 44 1.69 -19.35 20.69
N TYR A 45 0.80 -19.85 19.82
CA TYR A 45 0.18 -21.16 20.00
C TYR A 45 1.22 -22.30 20.01
N ARG A 46 2.25 -22.21 19.16
CA ARG A 46 3.36 -23.16 19.17
C ARG A 46 4.13 -23.14 20.49
N GLN A 47 4.40 -21.94 21.02
CA GLN A 47 5.11 -21.78 22.29
C GLN A 47 4.30 -22.40 23.44
N ASP A 48 3.02 -22.04 23.56
CA ASP A 48 2.10 -22.62 24.56
C ASP A 48 2.04 -24.15 24.46
N TYR A 49 2.07 -24.68 23.24
CA TYR A 49 2.02 -26.12 22.99
C TYR A 49 3.30 -26.83 23.45
N LEU A 50 4.47 -26.23 23.22
CA LEU A 50 5.75 -26.76 23.68
C LEU A 50 5.87 -26.74 25.20
N GLU A 51 5.36 -25.71 25.87
CA GLU A 51 5.34 -25.63 27.34
C GLU A 51 4.49 -26.73 27.95
N ARG A 52 3.31 -27.00 27.38
CA ARG A 52 2.45 -28.12 27.81
C ARG A 52 3.13 -29.47 27.61
N LEU A 53 3.84 -29.66 26.50
CA LEU A 53 4.62 -30.86 26.24
C LEU A 53 5.73 -31.04 27.28
N GLN A 54 6.46 -29.98 27.63
CA GLN A 54 7.50 -30.02 28.66
C GLN A 54 6.93 -30.46 30.01
N GLN A 55 5.76 -29.93 30.41
CA GLN A 55 5.07 -30.33 31.64
C GLN A 55 4.59 -31.79 31.58
N ALA A 56 4.03 -32.24 30.46
CA ALA A 56 3.60 -33.63 30.29
C ALA A 56 4.77 -34.62 30.38
N MET A 57 5.95 -34.23 29.86
CA MET A 57 7.17 -35.04 29.95
C MET A 57 7.67 -35.19 31.39
N THR A 58 7.56 -34.16 32.23
CA THR A 58 7.99 -34.25 33.64
C THR A 58 7.06 -35.11 34.49
N THR A 59 5.77 -35.17 34.16
CA THR A 59 4.77 -36.01 34.85
C THR A 59 4.74 -37.46 34.37
N GLY A 60 5.47 -37.78 33.30
CA GLY A 60 5.42 -39.08 32.62
C GLY A 60 4.37 -39.08 31.50
N MET A 61 4.81 -39.44 30.30
CA MET A 61 3.99 -39.43 29.08
C MET A 61 4.10 -40.78 28.35
N SER A 62 3.00 -41.24 27.76
CA SER A 62 3.01 -42.46 26.95
C SER A 62 3.77 -42.25 25.63
N ALA A 63 4.32 -43.32 25.05
CA ALA A 63 4.99 -43.25 23.76
C ALA A 63 4.03 -42.80 22.62
N SER A 64 2.76 -43.18 22.70
CA SER A 64 1.73 -42.76 21.75
C SER A 64 1.46 -41.26 21.84
N ASP A 65 1.38 -40.70 23.04
CA ASP A 65 1.20 -39.27 23.23
C ASP A 65 2.40 -38.50 22.69
N CYS A 66 3.63 -38.96 23.00
CA CYS A 66 4.86 -38.37 22.46
C CYS A 66 4.82 -38.26 20.93
N HIS A 67 4.42 -39.34 20.25
CA HIS A 67 4.32 -39.38 18.80
C HIS A 67 3.26 -38.42 18.25
N ASN A 68 2.10 -38.33 18.91
CA ASN A 68 1.04 -37.40 18.54
C ASN A 68 1.51 -35.94 18.66
N TYR A 69 2.21 -35.60 19.75
CA TYR A 69 2.82 -34.29 19.95
C TYR A 69 3.82 -33.94 18.84
N GLN A 70 4.74 -34.86 18.52
CA GLN A 70 5.74 -34.67 17.46
C GLN A 70 5.12 -34.49 16.08
N ARG A 71 4.02 -35.18 15.79
CA ARG A 71 3.30 -34.98 14.53
C ARG A 71 2.68 -33.59 14.47
N PHE A 72 1.99 -33.16 15.53
CA PHE A 72 1.28 -31.90 15.53
C PHE A 72 2.23 -30.69 15.50
N ILE A 73 3.37 -30.76 16.20
CA ILE A 73 4.38 -29.69 16.11
C ILE A 73 4.91 -29.55 14.68
N GLY A 74 5.10 -30.67 13.96
CA GLY A 74 5.46 -30.63 12.54
C GLY A 74 4.40 -29.93 11.69
N THR A 75 3.12 -30.23 11.90
CA THR A 75 2.01 -29.51 11.22
C THR A 75 2.00 -28.01 11.54
N LEU A 76 2.29 -27.62 12.78
CA LEU A 76 2.39 -26.21 13.16
C LEU A 76 3.59 -25.52 12.50
N ASP A 77 4.75 -26.18 12.46
CA ASP A 77 5.95 -25.65 11.81
C ASP A 77 5.72 -25.43 10.31
N ASP A 78 5.05 -26.39 9.64
CA ASP A 78 4.65 -26.26 8.23
C ASP A 78 3.69 -25.07 8.04
N ALA A 79 2.68 -24.92 8.89
CA ALA A 79 1.72 -23.82 8.83
C ALA A 79 2.39 -22.45 9.06
N ILE A 80 3.34 -22.37 10.00
CA ILE A 80 4.14 -21.17 10.24
C ILE A 80 4.98 -20.83 9.01
N GLY A 81 5.64 -21.82 8.41
CA GLY A 81 6.42 -21.64 7.19
C GLY A 81 5.56 -21.12 6.03
N GLN A 82 4.36 -21.66 5.86
CA GLN A 82 3.39 -21.16 4.87
C GLN A 82 2.97 -19.72 5.17
N GLN A 83 2.66 -19.40 6.42
CA GLN A 83 2.24 -18.05 6.81
C GLN A 83 3.37 -17.02 6.67
N GLN A 84 4.62 -17.40 6.91
CA GLN A 84 5.79 -16.56 6.62
C GLN A 84 5.92 -16.25 5.12
N ASN A 85 5.64 -17.21 4.23
CA ASN A 85 5.61 -16.96 2.80
C ASN A 85 4.49 -15.98 2.41
N VAL A 86 3.31 -16.11 3.02
CA VAL A 86 2.19 -15.16 2.82
C VAL A 86 2.58 -13.75 3.25
N LEU A 87 3.20 -13.59 4.43
CA LEU A 87 3.67 -12.29 4.91
C LEU A 87 4.70 -11.68 3.97
N ARG A 88 5.67 -12.47 3.50
CA ARG A 88 6.69 -12.01 2.53
C ARG A 88 6.04 -11.52 1.23
N GLN A 89 5.06 -12.26 0.71
CA GLN A 89 4.35 -11.84 -0.50
C GLN A 89 3.54 -10.56 -0.28
N ALA A 90 2.93 -10.40 0.91
CA ALA A 90 2.21 -9.19 1.28
C ALA A 90 3.16 -7.98 1.40
N ASP A 91 4.36 -8.16 1.96
CA ASP A 91 5.39 -7.12 2.03
C ASP A 91 5.84 -6.67 0.63
N GLU A 92 6.09 -7.62 -0.28
CA GLU A 92 6.42 -7.32 -1.68
C GLU A 92 5.30 -6.57 -2.40
N ASN A 93 4.06 -7.02 -2.23
CA ASN A 93 2.90 -6.38 -2.85
C ASN A 93 2.71 -4.96 -2.31
N LEU A 94 2.87 -4.77 -0.99
CA LEU A 94 2.80 -3.46 -0.36
C LEU A 94 3.91 -2.53 -0.89
N ALA A 95 5.13 -3.03 -1.08
CA ALA A 95 6.22 -2.26 -1.70
C ALA A 95 5.90 -1.85 -3.14
N LYS A 96 5.39 -2.77 -3.97
CA LYS A 96 4.93 -2.47 -5.34
C LYS A 96 3.79 -1.45 -5.34
N GLY A 97 2.82 -1.59 -4.44
CA GLY A 97 1.71 -0.65 -4.27
C GLY A 97 2.18 0.76 -3.90
N ARG A 98 3.19 0.88 -3.04
CA ARG A 98 3.79 2.18 -2.69
C ARG A 98 4.44 2.84 -3.91
N LEU A 99 5.19 2.07 -4.70
CA LEU A 99 5.83 2.58 -5.92
C LEU A 99 4.78 3.04 -6.94
N TYR A 100 3.72 2.26 -7.15
CA TYR A 100 2.62 2.63 -8.03
C TYR A 100 1.94 3.93 -7.60
N TRP A 101 1.56 4.05 -6.32
CA TRP A 101 0.97 5.28 -5.79
C TRP A 101 1.89 6.50 -5.97
N GLN A 102 3.20 6.35 -5.75
CA GLN A 102 4.16 7.42 -5.98
C GLN A 102 4.23 7.84 -7.46
N GLN A 103 4.12 6.90 -8.40
CA GLN A 103 4.11 7.20 -9.84
C GLN A 103 2.86 8.00 -10.23
N GLU A 104 1.67 7.56 -9.80
CA GLU A 104 0.42 8.29 -10.07
C GLU A 104 0.45 9.69 -9.44
N LYS A 105 0.96 9.81 -8.22
CA LYS A 105 1.11 11.11 -7.57
C LYS A 105 2.07 12.05 -8.31
N ARG A 106 3.19 11.52 -8.84
CA ARG A 106 4.13 12.30 -9.66
C ARG A 106 3.49 12.77 -10.96
N LYS A 107 2.68 11.92 -11.59
CA LYS A 107 1.94 12.26 -12.82
C LYS A 107 0.95 13.40 -12.56
N LEU A 108 0.16 13.31 -11.50
CA LEU A 108 -0.74 14.38 -11.07
C LEU A 108 0.00 15.70 -10.84
N ASN A 109 1.08 15.68 -10.06
CA ASN A 109 1.89 16.88 -9.79
C ASN A 109 2.45 17.51 -11.07
N SER A 110 2.78 16.68 -12.07
CA SER A 110 3.30 17.16 -13.36
C SER A 110 2.22 17.90 -14.16
N TYR A 111 0.98 17.41 -14.16
CA TYR A 111 -0.14 18.10 -14.79
C TYR A 111 -0.52 19.38 -14.05
N ASP A 112 -0.54 19.37 -12.72
CA ASP A 112 -0.79 20.57 -11.92
C ASP A 112 0.26 21.66 -12.20
N ALA A 113 1.54 21.29 -12.29
CA ALA A 113 2.61 22.22 -12.63
C ALA A 113 2.45 22.81 -14.04
N LEU A 114 2.03 22.00 -15.02
CA LEU A 114 1.74 22.47 -16.37
C LEU A 114 0.57 23.46 -16.38
N ALA A 115 -0.53 23.15 -15.69
CA ALA A 115 -1.69 24.03 -15.59
C ALA A 115 -1.35 25.38 -14.95
N GLN A 116 -0.56 25.38 -13.87
CA GLN A 116 -0.06 26.62 -13.25
C GLN A 116 0.83 27.44 -14.19
N ARG A 117 1.55 26.81 -15.12
CA ARG A 117 2.36 27.52 -16.11
C ARG A 117 1.48 28.18 -17.18
N GLU A 118 0.47 27.47 -17.68
CA GLU A 118 -0.49 28.01 -18.65
C GLU A 118 -1.27 29.19 -18.08
N LEU A 119 -1.77 29.08 -16.84
CA LEU A 119 -2.46 30.19 -16.16
C LEU A 119 -1.59 31.44 -16.02
N ARG A 120 -0.31 31.28 -15.64
CA ARG A 120 0.63 32.39 -15.57
C ARG A 120 0.90 33.03 -16.93
N ALA A 121 1.04 32.22 -17.98
CA ALA A 121 1.24 32.73 -19.33
C ALA A 121 0.03 33.54 -19.83
N GLN A 122 -1.18 33.06 -19.57
CA GLN A 122 -2.41 33.77 -19.92
C GLN A 122 -2.55 35.10 -19.17
N ALA A 123 -2.28 35.12 -17.87
CA ALA A 123 -2.32 36.35 -17.06
C ALA A 123 -1.37 37.44 -17.61
N VAL A 124 -0.18 37.05 -18.08
CA VAL A 124 0.77 37.99 -18.72
C VAL A 124 0.23 38.52 -20.04
N VAL A 125 -0.42 37.68 -20.85
CA VAL A 125 -1.01 38.11 -22.13
C VAL A 125 -2.17 39.06 -21.91
N GLU A 126 -3.06 38.76 -20.96
CA GLU A 126 -4.21 39.63 -20.64
C GLU A 126 -3.75 40.96 -20.05
N SER A 127 -2.79 40.97 -19.11
CA SER A 127 -2.23 42.22 -18.57
C SER A 127 -1.64 43.12 -19.66
N ARG A 128 -0.96 42.54 -20.66
CA ARG A 128 -0.45 43.30 -21.82
C ARG A 128 -1.56 43.84 -22.72
N ARG A 129 -2.68 43.12 -22.85
CA ARG A 129 -3.84 43.58 -23.62
C ARG A 129 -4.53 44.74 -22.91
N GLU A 130 -4.76 44.63 -21.61
CA GLU A 130 -5.34 45.69 -20.78
C GLU A 130 -4.50 46.96 -20.81
N GLN A 131 -3.17 46.84 -20.70
CA GLN A 131 -2.27 48.00 -20.79
C GLN A 131 -2.41 48.73 -22.14
N ARG A 132 -2.40 47.99 -23.26
CA ARG A 132 -2.57 48.59 -24.59
C ARG A 132 -3.92 49.26 -24.77
N ALA A 133 -4.99 48.64 -24.29
CA ALA A 133 -6.32 49.23 -24.34
C ALA A 133 -6.38 50.56 -23.58
N ASN A 134 -5.80 50.61 -22.37
CA ASN A 134 -5.76 51.85 -21.57
C ASN A 134 -4.92 52.96 -22.24
N ASP A 135 -3.84 52.59 -22.92
CA ASP A 135 -3.00 53.53 -23.68
C ASP A 135 -3.73 54.09 -24.92
N GLU A 136 -4.70 53.38 -25.50
CA GLU A 136 -5.50 53.84 -26.65
C GLU A 136 -6.66 54.79 -26.24
N TYR A 137 -7.09 54.74 -24.99
CA TYR A 137 -8.15 55.62 -24.45
C TYR A 137 -7.62 56.88 -23.75
N SER A 138 -6.30 57.00 -23.56
CA SER A 138 -5.62 58.15 -22.95
C SER A 138 -5.06 59.10 -24.00
#